data_AF-A0A1G7CX41-F1
#
_entry.id   AF-A0A1G7CX41-F1
#
_cell.length_a   1.000
_cell.length_b   1.000
_cell.length_c   1.000
_cell.angle_alpha   90.00
_cell.angle_beta   90.00
_cell.angle_gamma   90.00
#
_symmetry.space_group_name_H-M   'P 1'
#
loop_
_entity.id
_entity.type
_entity.pdbx_description
1 polymer ?
#
loop_
_entity_poly.entity_id
_entity_poly.type
_entity_poly.pdbx_seq_one_letter_code
_entity_poly.pdbx_strand_id
1 'polypeptide(L)'
;MAYIDRVSAAQAHAGESSEARHSDQTTGPRYELRFRSLFREGRGWAFPCDAAGHVDMDSMSERARNNYMFARALIGIDVAPPCVQAAH
;
A
#
# COMPACT_ATOMS: atom_id res chain seq x y z
N MET A 1 14.65 -7.91 -15.44
CA MET A 1 14.22 -7.61 -14.06
C MET A 1 12.77 -7.14 -14.09
N ALA A 2 11.83 -8.08 -14.19
CA ALA A 2 10.40 -7.81 -14.23
C ALA A 2 9.81 -8.07 -12.84
N TYR A 3 9.71 -7.03 -12.03
CA TYR A 3 8.99 -7.12 -10.75
C TYR A 3 7.50 -6.92 -11.05
N ILE A 4 6.84 -8.00 -11.45
CA ILE A 4 5.38 -8.07 -11.55
C ILE A 4 4.90 -8.43 -10.14
N ASP A 5 4.66 -7.43 -9.29
CA ASP A 5 3.90 -7.66 -8.06
C ASP A 5 2.43 -7.76 -8.46
N ARG A 6 2.04 -8.98 -8.82
CA ARG A 6 0.63 -9.35 -8.82
C ARG A 6 0.19 -9.32 -7.35
N VAL A 7 -0.25 -8.17 -6.87
CA VAL A 7 -0.99 -8.07 -5.60
C VAL A 7 -2.35 -8.73 -5.82
N SER A 8 -2.36 -10.05 -5.76
CA SER A 8 -3.54 -10.92 -5.68
C SER A 8 -3.09 -12.28 -5.18
N ALA A 9 -3.22 -12.50 -3.88
CA ALA A 9 -4.23 -13.43 -3.37
C ALA A 9 -4.08 -13.58 -1.85
N ALA A 10 -5.23 -13.40 -1.21
CA ALA A 10 -5.54 -13.76 0.14
C ALA A 10 -5.01 -15.15 0.59
N GLN A 11 -4.58 -15.17 1.87
CA GLN A 11 -4.86 -16.18 2.91
C GLN A 11 -4.25 -17.59 2.84
N ALA A 12 -3.59 -17.96 3.96
CA ALA A 12 -3.65 -19.31 4.53
C ALA A 12 -3.68 -19.21 6.06
N HIS A 13 -4.71 -19.80 6.67
CA HIS A 13 -5.03 -19.84 8.11
C HIS A 13 -4.48 -21.13 8.77
N ALA A 14 -4.14 -21.09 10.07
CA ALA A 14 -4.54 -22.09 11.08
C ALA A 14 -4.02 -21.76 12.51
N GLY A 15 -4.91 -21.85 13.50
CA GLY A 15 -4.68 -21.75 14.97
C GLY A 15 -5.01 -20.36 15.52
N GLU A 16 -5.92 -20.13 16.46
CA GLU A 16 -6.57 -20.99 17.45
C GLU A 16 -7.83 -20.31 18.03
N SER A 17 -8.55 -21.07 18.84
CA SER A 17 -9.92 -20.90 19.34
C SER A 17 -10.22 -19.73 20.31
N SER A 18 -11.54 -19.48 20.46
CA SER A 18 -12.30 -18.85 21.55
C SER A 18 -12.42 -17.31 21.68
N GLU A 19 -13.65 -16.86 21.36
CA GLU A 19 -14.48 -15.92 22.12
C GLU A 19 -13.94 -14.51 22.46
N ALA A 20 -14.26 -13.57 21.57
CA ALA A 20 -15.00 -12.37 21.93
C ALA A 20 -15.71 -11.81 20.70
N ARG A 21 -17.00 -11.47 20.85
CA ARG A 21 -17.76 -10.74 19.82
C ARG A 21 -17.20 -9.33 19.67
N HIS A 22 -16.14 -9.17 18.89
CA HIS A 22 -15.75 -7.88 18.33
C HIS A 22 -16.13 -7.91 16.85
N SER A 23 -17.34 -7.44 16.56
CA SER A 23 -17.68 -6.92 15.23
C SER A 23 -16.96 -5.58 15.05
N ASP A 24 -15.62 -5.59 15.08
CA ASP A 24 -14.84 -4.44 14.67
C ASP A 24 -14.74 -4.49 13.15
N GLN A 25 -15.78 -3.94 12.55
CA GLN A 25 -15.84 -3.46 11.17
C GLN A 25 -14.46 -2.99 10.71
N THR A 26 -13.77 -3.87 9.96
CA THR A 26 -12.47 -3.62 9.33
C THR A 26 -12.63 -2.46 8.34
N THR A 27 -12.60 -1.24 8.86
CA THR A 27 -12.50 -0.03 8.07
C THR A 27 -11.04 0.04 7.66
N GLY A 28 -10.73 -0.51 6.48
CA GLY A 28 -9.41 -0.33 5.87
C GLY A 28 -9.02 1.15 5.79
N PRO A 29 -7.73 1.45 5.53
CA PRO A 29 -7.25 2.82 5.36
C PRO A 29 -8.13 3.53 4.34
N ARG A 30 -8.69 4.70 4.72
CA ARG A 30 -9.62 5.44 3.85
C ARG A 30 -8.93 6.15 2.68
N TYR A 31 -7.62 6.31 2.78
CA TYR A 31 -6.79 6.98 1.80
C TYR A 31 -5.54 6.17 1.49
N GLU A 32 -5.11 6.26 0.25
CA GLU A 32 -3.87 5.68 -0.24
C GLU A 32 -3.02 6.73 -0.96
N LEU A 33 -1.71 6.68 -0.73
CA LEU A 33 -0.72 7.46 -1.43
C LEU A 33 -0.22 6.65 -2.63
N ARG A 34 -0.59 7.10 -3.84
CA ARG A 34 -0.32 6.35 -5.08
C ARG A 34 0.79 6.97 -5.90
N PHE A 35 1.80 6.16 -6.20
CA PHE A 35 2.90 6.43 -7.12
C PHE A 35 2.58 5.79 -8.45
N ARG A 36 2.22 6.58 -9.46
CA ARG A 36 1.88 6.08 -10.81
C ARG A 36 3.12 6.12 -11.71
N SER A 37 3.36 5.07 -12.51
CA SER A 37 4.43 5.10 -13.50
C SER A 37 4.14 6.12 -14.60
N LEU A 38 5.18 6.83 -15.05
CA LEU A 38 5.08 7.84 -16.12
C LEU A 38 4.98 7.20 -17.51
N PHE A 39 5.52 5.99 -17.69
CA PHE A 39 5.67 5.35 -19.00
C PHE A 39 4.73 4.16 -19.21
N ARG A 40 4.11 3.64 -18.14
CA ARG A 40 3.30 2.43 -18.16
C ARG A 40 2.07 2.60 -17.28
N GLU A 41 0.92 2.87 -17.90
CA GLU A 41 -0.36 2.87 -17.18
C GLU A 41 -0.60 1.50 -16.52
N GLY A 42 -1.12 1.51 -15.29
CA GLY A 42 -1.38 0.30 -14.51
C GLY A 42 -0.19 -0.24 -13.70
N ARG A 43 1.01 0.34 -13.80
CA ARG A 43 2.12 0.07 -12.87
C ARG A 43 2.32 1.21 -11.87
N GLY A 44 2.60 0.83 -10.63
CA GLY A 44 2.77 1.79 -9.55
C GLY A 44 2.76 1.13 -8.18
N TRP A 45 2.98 1.93 -7.15
CA TRP A 45 2.87 1.53 -5.76
C TRP A 45 1.76 2.32 -5.08
N ALA A 46 1.02 1.68 -4.19
CA ALA A 46 0.02 2.32 -3.34
C ALA A 46 0.37 1.99 -1.89
N PHE A 47 0.35 2.99 -1.03
CA PHE A 47 0.64 2.85 0.40
C PHE A 47 -0.50 3.44 1.20
N PRO A 48 -0.89 2.83 2.34
CA PRO A 48 -1.90 3.42 3.22
C PRO A 48 -1.42 4.79 3.72
N CYS A 49 -2.29 5.79 3.69
CA CYS A 49 -1.99 7.11 4.22
C CYS A 49 -3.20 7.75 4.91
N ASP A 50 -2.95 8.87 5.60
CA ASP A 50 -4.00 9.74 6.11
C ASP A 50 -4.55 10.69 5.00
N ALA A 51 -5.57 11.48 5.34
CA ALA A 51 -6.17 12.44 4.42
C ALA A 51 -5.19 13.57 4.00
N ALA A 52 -4.10 13.78 4.74
CA ALA A 52 -3.05 14.74 4.43
C ALA A 52 -1.95 14.13 3.54
N GLY A 53 -1.98 12.81 3.30
CA GLY A 53 -0.98 12.09 2.51
C GLY A 53 0.23 11.61 3.31
N HIS A 54 0.18 11.63 4.64
CA HIS A 54 1.22 11.03 5.46
C HIS A 54 1.08 9.51 5.47
N VAL A 55 2.13 8.85 5.03
CA VAL A 55 2.28 7.41 5.14
C VAL A 55 2.91 7.13 6.50
N ASP A 56 2.21 6.32 7.30
CA ASP A 56 2.76 5.82 8.55
C ASP A 56 3.78 4.70 8.24
N MET A 57 5.07 5.03 8.38
CA MET A 57 6.15 4.07 8.13
C MET A 57 6.30 3.04 9.24
N ASP A 58 5.86 3.35 10.46
CA ASP A 58 6.08 2.48 11.61
C ASP A 58 5.07 1.33 11.67
N SER A 59 3.86 1.54 11.15
CA SER A 59 2.87 0.46 10.98
C SER A 59 3.09 -0.41 9.75
N MET A 60 4.03 -0.06 8.86
CA MET A 60 4.34 -0.82 7.65
C MET A 60 5.37 -1.93 7.89
N SER A 61 5.22 -3.03 7.16
CA SER A 61 6.26 -4.07 7.09
C SER A 61 7.56 -3.51 6.51
N GLU A 62 8.69 -4.17 6.82
CA GLU A 62 10.00 -3.78 6.28
C GLU A 62 10.03 -3.75 4.75
N ARG A 63 9.38 -4.72 4.10
CA ARG A 63 9.23 -4.76 2.64
C ARG A 63 8.46 -3.53 2.12
N ALA A 64 7.36 -3.17 2.77
CA ALA A 64 6.56 -2.02 2.36
C ALA A 64 7.34 -0.71 2.55
N ARG A 65 8.09 -0.56 3.65
CA ARG A 65 9.01 0.58 3.87
C ARG A 65 10.07 0.67 2.78
N ASN A 66 10.73 -0.43 2.43
CA ASN A 66 11.74 -0.44 1.37
C ASN A 66 11.13 -0.06 0.01
N ASN A 67 9.95 -0.57 -0.31
CA ASN A 67 9.23 -0.20 -1.53
C ASN A 67 8.84 1.29 -1.54
N TYR A 68 8.43 1.85 -0.40
CA TYR A 68 8.11 3.27 -0.27
C TYR A 68 9.32 4.16 -0.52
N MET A 69 10.47 3.84 0.09
CA MET A 69 11.72 4.57 -0.13
C MET A 69 12.19 4.47 -1.59
N PHE A 70 12.07 3.28 -2.20
CA PHE A 70 12.39 3.07 -3.61
C PHE A 70 11.47 3.90 -4.53
N ALA A 71 10.16 3.89 -4.29
CA ALA A 71 9.21 4.68 -5.07
C ALA A 71 9.49 6.18 -4.96
N ARG A 72 9.87 6.67 -3.77
CA ARG A 72 10.29 8.07 -3.57
C ARG A 72 11.54 8.44 -4.35
N ALA A 73 12.51 7.54 -4.46
CA ALA A 73 13.74 7.78 -5.22
C ALA A 73 13.49 7.87 -6.74
N LEU A 74 12.40 7.29 -7.23
CA LEU A 74 12.04 7.27 -8.65
C LEU A 74 11.11 8.42 -9.09
N ILE A 75 10.69 9.30 -8.19
CA ILE A 75 9.81 10.44 -8.52
C ILE A 75 10.49 11.33 -9.56
N GLY A 76 9.78 11.62 -10.65
CA GLY A 76 10.27 12.44 -11.77
C GLY A 76 11.24 11.71 -12.71
N ILE A 77 11.64 10.48 -12.37
CA ILE A 77 12.48 9.62 -13.21
C ILE A 77 11.62 8.56 -13.90
N ASP A 78 10.88 7.76 -13.12
CA ASP A 78 10.05 6.65 -13.61
C ASP A 78 8.60 6.70 -13.07
N VAL A 79 8.39 7.40 -11.95
CA VAL A 79 7.05 7.60 -11.37
C VAL A 79 6.70 9.08 -11.23
N ALA A 80 5.41 9.38 -11.36
CA ALA A 80 4.86 10.71 -11.12
C ALA A 80 4.94 11.07 -9.63
N PRO A 81 4.84 12.38 -9.28
CA PRO A 81 4.60 12.79 -7.91
C PRO A 81 3.42 12.03 -7.30
N PRO A 82 3.54 11.58 -6.04
CA PRO A 82 2.49 10.78 -5.42
C PRO A 82 1.22 11.60 -5.26
N CYS A 83 0.06 10.96 -5.43
CA CYS A 83 -1.25 11.57 -5.21
C CYS A 83 -2.03 10.80 -4.15
N VAL A 84 -2.68 11.54 -3.25
CA VAL A 84 -3.62 10.97 -2.27
C VAL A 84 -4.92 10.64 -2.98
N GLN A 85 -5.40 9.42 -2.82
CA GLN A 85 -6.67 8.95 -3.38
C GLN A 85 -7.50 8.28 -2.29
N ALA A 86 -8.82 8.34 -2.40
CA ALA A 86 -9.69 7.53 -1.55
C ALA A 86 -9.44 6.05 -1.87
N ALA A 87 -9.16 5.24 -0.85
CA ALA A 87 -9.05 3.81 -1.01
C ALA A 87 -10.45 3.25 -1.32
N HIS A 88 -10.55 2.44 -2.38
CA HIS A 88 -11.79 1.87 -2.88
C HIS A 88 -12.00 0.45 -2.37
#